data_AF-A0A1H7MHF8-F1
#
_entry.id   AF-A0A1H7MHF8-F1
#
_cell.length_a   1.000
_cell.length_b   1.000
_cell.length_c   1.000
_cell.angle_alpha   90.00
_cell.angle_beta   90.00
_cell.angle_gamma   90.00
#
_symmetry.space_group_name_H-M   'P 1'
#
loop_
_entity.id
_entity.type
_entity.pdbx_description
1 polymer ?
#
loop_
_entity_poly.entity_id
_entity_poly.type
_entity_poly.pdbx_seq_one_letter_code
_entity_poly.pdbx_strand_id
1 'polypeptide(L)' 'MSSIPMSSSPSTPAHDQTLVITPDERAALYFIPQAPGGMIVSEEMQQRLQDKGLATGVREDGRRWLTEIGDRVRLGKL' A
#
# COMPACT_ATOMS: atom_id res chain seq x y z
N MET A 1 -24.53 3.04 34.31
CA MET A 1 -24.30 3.55 32.94
C MET A 1 -22.82 3.84 32.80
N SER A 2 -22.05 3.02 32.06
CA SER A 2 -20.73 3.40 31.55
C SER A 2 -20.44 2.52 30.34
N SER A 3 -20.46 3.14 29.17
CA SER A 3 -20.27 2.51 27.86
C SER A 3 -18.78 2.26 27.62
N ILE A 4 -18.42 1.05 27.22
CA ILE A 4 -17.08 0.68 26.78
C ILE A 4 -16.98 1.08 25.29
N PRO A 5 -15.99 1.89 24.87
CA PRO A 5 -15.82 2.18 23.45
C PRO A 5 -15.35 0.93 22.70
N MET A 6 -16.09 0.57 21.65
CA MET A 6 -15.75 -0.47 20.69
C MET A 6 -14.34 -0.24 20.13
N SER A 7 -13.46 -1.20 20.42
CA SER A 7 -12.17 -1.32 19.76
C SER A 7 -12.40 -1.85 18.35
N SER A 8 -12.70 -0.95 17.40
CA SER A 8 -12.77 -1.28 15.98
C SER A 8 -11.37 -1.57 15.45
N SER A 9 -10.91 -2.80 15.65
CA SER A 9 -9.79 -3.32 14.85
C SER A 9 -10.27 -3.39 13.40
N PRO A 10 -9.60 -2.76 12.42
CA PRO A 10 -9.97 -2.93 11.03
C PRO A 10 -9.75 -4.40 10.66
N SER A 11 -10.84 -5.07 10.31
CA SER A 11 -10.87 -6.42 9.77
C SER A 11 -9.84 -6.56 8.66
N THR A 12 -8.80 -7.36 8.89
CA THR A 12 -7.91 -7.79 7.81
C THR A 12 -8.74 -8.63 6.83
N PRO A 13 -8.97 -8.18 5.58
CA PRO A 13 -9.65 -9.03 4.62
C PRO A 13 -8.73 -10.20 4.28
N ALA A 14 -9.28 -11.42 4.39
CA ALA A 14 -8.60 -12.67 4.11
C ALA A 14 -7.98 -12.67 2.70
N HIS A 15 -6.67 -12.94 2.62
CA HIS A 15 -5.89 -13.04 1.39
C HIS A 15 -6.03 -14.44 0.78
N ASP A 16 -7.13 -14.70 0.07
CA ASP A 16 -7.20 -15.76 -0.97
C ASP A 16 -7.54 -15.15 -2.35
N GLN A 17 -7.28 -13.85 -2.50
CA GLN A 17 -7.44 -13.15 -3.76
C GLN A 17 -6.10 -13.20 -4.49
N THR A 18 -6.04 -13.89 -5.63
CA THR A 18 -5.00 -13.70 -6.64
C THR A 18 -4.77 -12.20 -6.80
N LEU A 19 -3.61 -11.71 -6.37
CA LEU A 19 -3.32 -10.29 -6.34
C LEU A 19 -3.27 -9.76 -7.78
N VAL A 20 -4.37 -9.18 -8.26
CA VAL A 20 -4.44 -8.56 -9.58
C VAL A 20 -3.83 -7.17 -9.52
N ILE A 21 -2.70 -6.99 -10.20
CA ILE A 21 -2.02 -5.70 -10.35
C ILE A 21 -1.89 -5.34 -11.83
N THR A 22 -2.18 -4.10 -12.18
CA THR A 22 -2.00 -3.59 -13.53
C THR A 22 -0.52 -3.28 -13.82
N PRO A 23 -0.12 -3.15 -15.10
CA PRO A 23 1.24 -2.72 -15.43
C PRO A 23 1.61 -1.36 -14.82
N ASP A 24 0.68 -0.40 -14.81
CA ASP A 24 0.88 0.94 -14.24
C ASP A 24 1.06 0.91 -12.71
N GLU A 25 0.23 0.11 -12.02
CA GLU A 25 0.37 -0.10 -10.57
C GLU A 25 1.73 -0.74 -10.25
N ARG A 26 2.16 -1.74 -11.04
CA ARG A 26 3.47 -2.36 -10.85
C ARG A 26 4.61 -1.39 -11.14
N ALA A 27 4.49 -0.54 -12.15
CA ALA A 27 5.46 0.50 -12.44
C ALA A 27 5.55 1.52 -11.30
N ALA A 28 4.42 1.91 -10.72
CA ALA A 28 4.37 2.85 -9.60
C ALA A 28 5.15 2.34 -8.36
N LEU A 29 5.21 1.02 -8.12
CA LEU A 29 6.00 0.45 -7.02
C LEU A 29 7.50 0.77 -7.11
N TYR A 30 8.04 1.08 -8.29
CA TYR A 30 9.44 1.49 -8.44
C TYR A 30 9.71 2.91 -7.93
N PHE A 31 8.66 3.69 -7.69
CA PHE A 31 8.73 5.09 -7.28
C PHE A 31 8.14 5.33 -5.89
N ILE A 32 8.04 4.27 -5.08
CA ILE A 32 7.63 4.32 -3.67
C ILE A 32 8.83 3.88 -2.79
N PRO A 33 9.22 4.68 -1.78
CA PRO A 33 8.66 5.98 -1.40
C PRO A 33 8.95 7.08 -2.42
N GLN A 34 8.10 8.10 -2.45
CA GLN A 34 8.32 9.30 -3.28
C GLN A 34 9.64 9.98 -2.88
N ALA A 35 10.45 10.34 -3.89
CA ALA A 35 11.74 10.98 -3.70
C ALA A 35 11.88 12.20 -4.64
N PRO A 36 12.60 13.26 -4.22
CA PRO A 36 12.88 14.41 -5.09
C PRO A 36 13.53 13.97 -6.41
N GLY A 37 13.00 14.45 -7.54
CA GLY A 37 13.48 14.10 -8.87
C GLY A 37 13.02 12.73 -9.40
N GLY A 38 12.28 11.95 -8.62
CA GLY A 38 11.62 10.72 -9.07
C GLY A 38 10.32 11.00 -9.83
N MET A 39 9.73 9.94 -10.40
CA MET A 39 8.39 10.03 -10.99
C MET A 39 7.35 10.27 -9.88
N ILE A 40 6.50 11.27 -10.09
CA ILE A 40 5.40 11.55 -9.17
C ILE A 40 4.31 10.49 -9.36
N VAL A 41 4.05 9.71 -8.32
CA VAL A 41 2.93 8.78 -8.27
C VAL A 41 1.74 9.52 -7.66
N SER A 42 0.61 9.56 -8.37
CA SER A 42 -0.59 10.26 -7.90
C SER A 42 -1.08 9.71 -6.55
N GLU A 43 -1.70 10.56 -5.74
CA GLU A 43 -2.26 10.15 -4.43
C GLU A 43 -3.29 9.02 -4.59
N GLU A 44 -4.08 9.02 -5.67
CA GLU A 44 -5.02 7.95 -5.95
C GLU A 44 -4.29 6.61 -6.21
N MET A 45 -3.21 6.62 -6.99
CA MET A 45 -2.42 5.41 -7.24
C MET A 45 -1.75 4.92 -5.96
N GLN A 46 -1.18 5.83 -5.17
CA GLN A 46 -0.60 5.51 -3.87
C GLN A 46 -1.62 4.89 -2.90
N GLN A 47 -2.85 5.42 -2.87
CA GLN A 47 -3.93 4.89 -2.06
C GLN A 47 -4.36 3.50 -2.54
N ARG A 48 -4.51 3.29 -3.86
CA ARG A 48 -4.81 1.95 -4.42
C ARG A 48 -3.76 0.91 -4.05
N LEU A 49 -2.48 1.27 -4.12
CA LEU A 49 -1.39 0.38 -3.71
C LEU A 49 -1.44 0.06 -2.21
N GLN A 50 -1.84 1.02 -1.38
CA GLN A 50 -2.06 0.80 0.05
C GLN A 50 -3.26 -0.12 0.30
N ASP A 51 -4.39 0.10 -0.39
CA ASP A 51 -5.60 -0.72 -0.24
C ASP A 51 -5.37 -2.17 -0.65
N LYS A 52 -4.46 -2.40 -1.61
CA LYS A 52 -3.98 -3.73 -2.03
C LYS A 52 -2.93 -4.35 -1.09
N GLY A 53 -2.52 -3.64 -0.04
CA GLY A 53 -1.49 -4.10 0.90
C GLY A 53 -0.06 -4.06 0.36
N LEU A 54 0.18 -3.33 -0.74
CA LEU A 54 1.50 -3.21 -1.40
C LEU A 54 2.30 -2.02 -0.89
N ALA A 55 1.61 -1.01 -0.36
CA ALA A 55 2.22 0.11 0.33
C ALA A 55 1.64 0.25 1.74
N THR A 56 2.39 0.84 2.66
CA THR A 56 1.89 1.22 3.97
C THR A 56 1.02 2.46 3.88
N GLY A 57 0.28 2.75 4.95
CA GLY A 57 -0.20 4.11 5.20
C GLY A 57 0.94 5.12 5.28
N VAL A 58 0.57 6.41 5.33
CA VAL A 58 1.49 7.52 5.55
C VAL A 58 2.17 7.32 6.91
N ARG A 59 3.50 7.26 6.90
CA ARG A 59 4.32 7.08 8.11
C ARG A 59 4.72 8.43 8.72
N GLU A 60 5.49 8.39 9.81
CA GLU A 60 5.99 9.59 10.51
C GLU A 60 6.82 10.52 9.62
N ASP A 61 7.47 9.98 8.58
CA ASP A 61 8.21 10.78 7.59
C ASP A 61 7.31 11.45 6.54
N GLY A 62 6.00 11.25 6.62
CA GLY A 62 5.01 11.83 5.71
C GLY A 62 4.89 11.10 4.37
N ARG A 63 5.57 9.95 4.17
CA ARG A 63 5.53 9.17 2.94
C ARG A 63 4.95 7.78 3.16
N ARG A 64 4.51 7.16 2.07
CA ARG A 64 4.16 5.74 2.01
C ARG A 64 5.38 4.92 1.59
N TRP A 65 5.52 3.74 2.15
CA TRP A 65 6.63 2.82 1.88
C TRP A 65 6.10 1.49 1.36
N LEU A 66 6.93 0.76 0.60
CA LEU A 66 6.58 -0.60 0.18
C LEU A 66 6.43 -1.52 1.39
N THR A 67 5.45 -2.42 1.32
CA THR A 67 5.39 -3.60 2.18
C THR A 67 6.29 -4.71 1.61
N GLU A 68 6.51 -5.78 2.37
CA GLU A 68 7.23 -6.95 1.85
C GLU A 68 6.53 -7.55 0.61
N ILE A 69 5.19 -7.58 0.61
CA ILE A 69 4.40 -8.03 -0.54
C ILE A 69 4.61 -7.08 -1.71
N GLY A 70 4.55 -5.76 -1.49
CA GLY A 70 4.82 -4.75 -2.51
C GLY A 70 6.20 -4.89 -3.15
N ASP A 71 7.23 -5.17 -2.36
CA ASP A 71 8.57 -5.42 -2.88
C ASP A 71 8.65 -6.68 -3.74
N ARG A 72 7.99 -7.78 -3.32
CA ARG A 72 7.93 -9.01 -4.11
C ARG A 72 7.21 -8.80 -5.45
N VAL A 73 6.12 -8.04 -5.47
CA VAL A 73 5.37 -7.71 -6.69
C VAL A 73 6.19 -6.83 -7.62
N ARG A 74 6.90 -5.84 -7.06
CA ARG A 74 7.83 -4.99 -7.83
C ARG A 74 8.86 -5.85 -8.56
N LEU A 75 9.40 -6.86 -7.88
CA LEU A 75 10.43 -7.77 -8.40
C LEU A 75 9.87 -8.92 -9.28
N GLY A 76 8.55 -9.02 -9.46
CA GLY A 76 7.93 -10.11 -10.22
C GLY A 76 8.09 -11.49 -9.56
N LYS A 77 8.16 -11.54 -8.23
CA LYS A 77 8.36 -12.75 -7.41
C LYS A 77 7.05 -13.30 -6.82
N LEU A 78 5.93 -13.03 -7.48
CA LEU A 78 4.57 -13.42 -7.12
C LEU A 78 3.83 -13.90 -8.36
#